data_AF-A0A3G8ZFZ3-F1
#
_entry.id   AF-A0A3G8ZFZ3-F1
#
_cell.length_a   1.000
_cell.length_b   1.000
_cell.length_c   1.000
_cell.angle_alpha   90.00
_cell.angle_beta   90.00
_cell.angle_gamma   90.00
#
_symmetry.space_group_name_H-M   'P 1'
#
loop_
_entity.id
_entity.type
_entity.pdbx_description
1 polymer ?
#
loop_
_entity_poly.entity_id
_entity_poly.type
_entity_poly.pdbx_seq_one_letter_code
_entity_poly.pdbx_strand_id
1 'polypeptide(L)'
;MHKDYLGSVLAITDESGNIVEQRHYDAWGQFTHLKVGNGAIITDKDAILNLSKDLIIDRGYTSHEHLNEVGLIHMNGRLYDPALRRFLIYSCSNFVVKKVHTKFSNTNSYYFRTSSIILSSLLSGSVFR
;
A
#
# COMPACT_ATOMS: atom_id res chain seq x y z
N MET A 1 -0.33 16.72 -11.50
CA MET A 1 -0.34 15.41 -10.80
C MET A 1 -1.11 14.41 -11.63
N HIS A 2 -0.51 13.26 -11.90
CA HIS A 2 -1.05 12.22 -12.77
C HIS A 2 -1.39 10.98 -11.96
N LYS A 3 -2.61 10.47 -12.14
CA LYS A 3 -3.14 9.32 -11.40
C LYS A 3 -3.62 8.24 -12.36
N ASP A 4 -3.58 6.98 -11.92
CA ASP A 4 -4.22 5.88 -12.61
C ASP A 4 -5.75 5.86 -12.38
N TYR A 5 -6.44 4.89 -12.97
CA TYR A 5 -7.89 4.73 -12.82
C TYR A 5 -8.33 4.41 -11.37
N LEU A 6 -7.47 3.78 -10.57
CA LEU A 6 -7.72 3.47 -9.16
C LEU A 6 -7.37 4.65 -8.24
N GLY A 7 -6.84 5.74 -8.78
CA GLY A 7 -6.38 6.91 -8.04
C GLY A 7 -4.94 6.80 -7.51
N SER A 8 -4.16 5.80 -7.91
CA SER A 8 -2.75 5.71 -7.54
C SER A 8 -1.94 6.81 -8.19
N VAL A 9 -1.00 7.40 -7.46
CA VAL A 9 -0.16 8.50 -7.95
C VAL A 9 0.97 7.98 -8.84
N LEU A 10 0.92 8.24 -10.14
CA LEU A 10 1.95 7.77 -11.07
C LEU A 10 3.06 8.78 -11.29
N ALA A 11 2.73 10.07 -11.34
CA ALA A 11 3.72 11.12 -11.55
C ALA A 11 3.27 12.47 -10.98
N ILE A 12 4.26 13.26 -10.59
CA ILE A 12 4.10 14.64 -10.14
C ILE A 12 4.95 15.50 -11.07
N THR A 13 4.35 16.59 -11.55
CA THR A 13 4.98 17.55 -12.45
C THR A 13 4.98 18.93 -11.80
N ASP A 14 5.99 19.74 -12.12
CA ASP A 14 6.03 21.15 -11.75
C ASP A 14 5.10 22.01 -12.63
N GLU A 15 5.07 23.32 -12.37
CA GLU A 15 4.28 24.30 -13.13
C GLU A 15 4.73 24.44 -14.59
N SER A 16 5.99 24.08 -14.89
CA SER A 16 6.55 24.10 -16.24
C SER A 16 6.31 22.78 -16.99
N GLY A 17 5.69 21.79 -16.36
CA GLY A 17 5.41 20.48 -16.94
C GLY A 17 6.57 19.47 -16.86
N ASN A 18 7.64 19.78 -16.14
CA ASN A 18 8.73 18.82 -15.91
C ASN A 18 8.32 17.80 -14.86
N ILE A 19 8.71 16.54 -15.07
CA ILE A 19 8.43 15.45 -14.13
C ILE A 19 9.39 15.58 -12.94
N VAL A 20 8.85 15.98 -11.79
CA VAL A 20 9.59 16.08 -10.53
C VAL A 20 9.61 14.75 -9.78
N GLU A 21 8.65 13.88 -10.04
CA GLU A 21 8.56 12.59 -9.38
C GLU A 21 7.78 11.60 -10.24
N GLN A 22 8.25 10.36 -10.30
CA GLN A 22 7.58 9.29 -11.00
C GLN A 22 7.63 8.01 -10.17
N ARG A 23 6.47 7.37 -10.05
CA ARG A 23 6.24 6.20 -9.21
C ARG A 23 5.60 5.11 -10.04
N HIS A 24 6.00 3.87 -9.78
CA HIS A 24 5.34 2.69 -10.33
C HIS A 24 5.04 1.69 -9.23
N TYR A 25 3.81 1.17 -9.21
CA TYR A 25 3.35 0.20 -8.23
C TYR A 25 3.17 -1.17 -8.85
N ASP A 26 3.32 -2.22 -8.05
CA ASP A 26 2.78 -3.52 -8.40
C ASP A 26 1.26 -3.58 -8.15
N ALA A 27 0.63 -4.71 -8.50
CA ALA A 27 -0.81 -4.92 -8.29
C ALA A 27 -1.24 -4.94 -6.80
N TRP A 28 -0.28 -4.91 -5.87
CA TRP A 28 -0.52 -4.97 -4.43
C TRP A 28 -0.10 -3.69 -3.72
N GLY A 29 0.39 -2.67 -4.43
CA GLY A 29 0.77 -1.37 -3.88
C GLY A 29 2.22 -1.24 -3.40
N GLN A 30 3.10 -2.23 -3.65
CA GLN A 30 4.53 -2.04 -3.43
C GLN A 30 5.13 -1.19 -4.56
N PHE A 31 6.09 -0.33 -4.20
CA PHE A 31 6.88 0.38 -5.19
C PHE A 31 7.79 -0.59 -5.95
N THR A 32 7.77 -0.48 -7.28
CA THR A 32 8.61 -1.28 -8.19
C THR A 32 9.66 -0.43 -8.88
N HIS A 33 9.30 0.83 -9.19
CA HIS A 33 10.19 1.81 -9.77
C HIS A 33 9.91 3.16 -9.10
N LEU A 34 10.98 3.84 -8.69
CA LEU A 34 10.90 5.19 -8.16
C LEU A 34 11.94 6.06 -8.84
N LYS A 35 11.52 7.24 -9.29
CA LYS A 35 12.40 8.27 -9.83
C LYS A 35 12.03 9.60 -9.21
N VAL A 36 13.00 10.26 -8.60
CA VAL A 36 12.84 11.60 -8.02
C VAL A 36 13.70 12.58 -8.81
N GLY A 37 13.08 13.64 -9.31
CA GLY A 37 13.68 14.64 -10.19
C GLY A 37 14.41 14.04 -11.40
N ASN A 38 15.63 14.51 -11.63
CA ASN A 38 16.52 14.02 -12.68
C ASN A 38 17.37 12.80 -12.26
N GLY A 39 17.05 12.17 -11.13
CA GLY A 39 17.74 10.98 -10.66
C GLY A 39 17.57 9.75 -11.57
N ALA A 40 18.37 8.72 -11.30
CA ALA A 40 18.19 7.42 -11.93
C ALA A 40 16.88 6.76 -11.49
N ILE A 41 16.34 5.88 -12.33
CA ILE A 41 15.21 5.03 -11.95
C ILE A 41 15.75 3.96 -11.00
N ILE A 42 15.25 3.97 -9.77
CA ILE A 42 15.61 2.99 -8.75
C ILE A 42 14.59 1.85 -8.77
N THR A 43 15.08 0.62 -8.82
CA THR A 43 14.28 -0.62 -8.79
C THR A 43 14.59 -1.48 -7.58
N ASP A 44 15.69 -1.22 -6.88
CA ASP A 44 16.07 -1.94 -5.68
C ASP A 44 15.13 -1.59 -4.52
N LYS A 45 14.61 -2.61 -3.83
CA LYS A 45 13.57 -2.43 -2.81
C LYS A 45 14.07 -1.67 -1.59
N ASP A 46 15.30 -1.92 -1.15
CA ASP A 46 15.87 -1.27 0.03
C ASP A 46 16.23 0.18 -0.27
N ALA A 47 16.76 0.45 -1.46
CA ALA A 47 17.01 1.81 -1.93
C ALA A 47 15.69 2.60 -2.10
N ILE A 48 14.65 1.98 -2.65
CA ILE A 48 13.32 2.58 -2.76
C ILE A 48 12.74 2.90 -1.38
N LEU A 49 12.82 1.98 -0.41
CA LEU A 49 12.30 2.21 0.94
C LEU A 49 12.95 3.42 1.60
N ASN A 50 14.27 3.58 1.43
CA ASN A 50 14.98 4.74 1.98
C ASN A 50 14.58 6.03 1.28
N LEU A 51 14.53 6.04 -0.05
CA LEU A 51 14.15 7.24 -0.83
C LEU A 51 12.68 7.60 -0.65
N SER A 52 11.82 6.61 -0.39
CA SER A 52 10.38 6.83 -0.22
C SER A 52 10.02 7.71 0.99
N LYS A 53 10.93 7.86 1.95
CA LYS A 53 10.76 8.76 3.10
C LYS A 53 10.76 10.25 2.72
N ASP A 54 11.43 10.59 1.62
CA ASP A 54 11.62 11.98 1.17
C ASP A 54 10.72 12.33 -0.02
N LEU A 55 9.60 11.63 -0.18
CA LEU A 55 8.66 11.88 -1.26
C LEU A 55 7.90 13.21 -1.05
N ILE A 56 7.49 13.84 -2.15
CA ILE A 56 6.74 15.10 -2.10
C ILE A 56 5.39 14.95 -1.37
N ILE A 57 4.80 13.75 -1.50
CA ILE A 57 3.57 13.37 -0.81
C ILE A 57 3.65 11.94 -0.30
N ASP A 58 3.10 11.71 0.87
CA ASP A 58 3.02 10.37 1.48
C ASP A 58 1.93 9.51 0.83
N ARG A 59 0.99 10.14 0.11
CA ARG A 59 -0.10 9.44 -0.58
C ARG A 59 0.37 8.82 -1.88
N GLY A 60 0.04 7.55 -2.08
CA GLY A 60 0.54 6.76 -3.20
C GLY A 60 -0.52 5.86 -3.81
N TYR A 61 -0.43 4.56 -3.53
CA TYR A 61 -1.29 3.54 -4.11
C TYR A 61 -2.75 3.77 -3.74
N THR A 62 -3.64 3.75 -4.74
CA THR A 62 -5.09 3.99 -4.56
C THR A 62 -5.44 5.29 -3.79
N SER A 63 -4.58 6.32 -3.86
CA SER A 63 -4.70 7.58 -3.10
C SER A 63 -4.65 7.44 -1.56
N HIS A 64 -4.16 6.32 -1.04
CA HIS A 64 -3.99 6.11 0.40
C HIS A 64 -2.57 6.49 0.87
N GLU A 65 -2.43 6.77 2.15
CA GLU A 65 -1.17 7.20 2.78
C GLU A 65 -0.24 5.99 2.97
N HIS A 66 1.00 6.12 2.51
CA HIS A 66 2.06 5.14 2.73
C HIS A 66 2.86 5.53 3.96
N LEU A 67 2.97 4.59 4.90
CA LEU A 67 3.85 4.68 6.06
C LEU A 67 5.18 4.04 5.67
N ASN A 68 6.05 4.83 5.04
CA ASN A 68 7.27 4.35 4.40
C ASN A 68 8.27 3.77 5.40
N GLU A 69 8.25 4.18 6.67
CA GLU A 69 9.11 3.64 7.73
C GLU A 69 8.83 2.17 8.02
N VAL A 70 7.57 1.76 7.90
CA VAL A 70 7.10 0.41 8.22
C VAL A 70 6.65 -0.37 6.99
N GLY A 71 6.60 0.27 5.81
CA GLY A 71 6.18 -0.34 4.55
C GLY A 71 4.69 -0.69 4.49
N LEU A 72 3.84 0.02 5.24
CA LEU A 72 2.40 -0.23 5.34
C LEU A 72 1.58 0.88 4.68
N ILE A 73 0.33 0.57 4.31
CA ILE A 73 -0.59 1.54 3.69
C ILE A 73 -1.79 1.77 4.61
N HIS A 74 -2.01 3.01 5.01
CA HIS A 74 -3.15 3.40 5.83
C HIS A 74 -4.39 3.62 4.95
N MET A 75 -5.32 2.67 5.01
CA MET A 75 -6.54 2.66 4.21
C MET A 75 -7.78 3.06 5.01
N ASN A 76 -7.85 4.30 5.49
CA ASN A 76 -9.02 4.88 6.18
C ASN A 76 -9.55 4.02 7.34
N GLY A 77 -8.69 3.69 8.31
CA GLY A 77 -9.08 2.94 9.51
C GLY A 77 -8.74 1.44 9.48
N ARG A 78 -8.13 0.96 8.39
CA ARG A 78 -7.48 -0.35 8.34
C ARG A 78 -6.06 -0.19 7.80
N LEU A 79 -5.14 -0.99 8.33
CA LEU A 79 -3.75 -0.99 7.92
C LEU A 79 -3.51 -2.17 6.97
N TYR A 80 -2.95 -1.89 5.80
CA TYR A 80 -2.70 -2.89 4.78
C TYR A 80 -1.20 -3.12 4.63
N ASP A 81 -0.79 -4.39 4.62
CA ASP A 81 0.56 -4.82 4.34
C ASP A 81 0.65 -5.26 2.86
N PRO A 82 1.33 -4.49 1.99
CA PRO A 82 1.49 -4.83 0.58
C PRO A 82 2.46 -6.00 0.35
N ALA A 83 3.41 -6.24 1.26
CA ALA A 83 4.35 -7.36 1.18
C ALA A 83 3.63 -8.69 1.50
N LEU A 84 2.81 -8.71 2.55
CA LEU A 84 1.99 -9.88 2.94
C LEU A 84 0.65 -9.96 2.21
N ARG A 85 0.31 -8.91 1.44
CA ARG A 85 -0.90 -8.78 0.61
C ARG A 85 -2.18 -8.93 1.42
N ARG A 86 -2.20 -8.40 2.65
CA ARG A 86 -3.34 -8.55 3.57
C ARG A 86 -3.48 -7.35 4.50
N PHE A 87 -4.69 -7.15 5.01
CA PHE A 87 -4.93 -6.21 6.10
C PHE A 87 -4.42 -6.78 7.43
N LEU A 88 -3.83 -5.91 8.24
CA LEU A 88 -3.47 -6.22 9.61
C LEU A 88 -4.73 -6.27 10.46
N ILE A 89 -4.90 -7.38 11.17
CA ILE A 89 -5.98 -7.59 12.12
C ILE A 89 -5.40 -7.23 13.47
N TYR A 90 -5.82 -6.10 14.03
CA TYR A 90 -5.56 -5.82 15.44
C TYR A 90 -6.45 -6.73 16.29
N SER A 91 -6.01 -7.97 16.51
CA SER A 91 -6.53 -8.77 17.62
C SER A 91 -5.93 -8.21 18.89
N CYS A 92 -6.70 -7.42 19.65
CA CYS A 92 -6.36 -7.11 21.04
C CYS A 92 -6.57 -8.36 21.90
N SER A 93 -5.75 -9.39 21.68
CA SER A 93 -5.54 -10.52 22.57
C SER A 93 -4.44 -11.40 21.98
N ASN A 94 -3.46 -11.71 22.82
CA ASN A 94 -2.37 -12.65 22.59
C ASN A 94 -2.85 -13.92 21.89
N PHE A 95 -2.49 -14.13 20.63
CA PHE A 95 -2.62 -15.46 20.03
C PHE A 95 -1.40 -16.28 20.44
N VAL A 96 -1.46 -16.86 21.65
CA VAL A 96 -0.60 -17.99 22.01
C VAL A 96 -0.86 -19.07 20.97
N VAL A 97 0.08 -19.29 20.06
CA VAL A 97 0.08 -20.45 19.17
C VAL A 97 0.26 -21.69 20.06
N LYS A 98 -0.82 -22.22 20.62
CA LYS A 98 -0.80 -23.56 21.22
C LYS A 98 -0.62 -24.55 20.08
N LYS A 99 0.59 -25.10 19.97
CA LYS A 99 0.90 -26.23 19.10
C LYS A 99 0.17 -27.46 19.65
N VAL A 100 -1.06 -27.69 19.21
CA VAL A 100 -1.80 -28.92 19.50
C VAL A 100 -1.41 -29.94 18.43
N HIS A 101 -0.58 -30.91 18.81
CA HIS A 101 -0.48 -32.18 18.11
C HIS A 101 -1.83 -32.90 18.24
N THR A 102 -2.63 -32.98 17.17
CA THR A 102 -3.40 -34.18 16.82
C THR A 102 -4.18 -34.02 15.51
N LYS A 103 -3.98 -35.03 14.66
CA LYS A 103 -4.80 -35.60 13.58
C LYS A 103 -6.11 -34.88 13.22
N PHE A 104 -6.17 -34.43 11.96
CA PHE A 104 -7.38 -34.15 11.17
C PHE A 104 -8.52 -33.41 11.88
N SER A 105 -8.46 -32.08 11.84
CA SER A 105 -9.65 -31.22 11.87
C SER A 105 -9.40 -30.02 10.97
N ASN A 106 -10.07 -30.00 9.81
CA ASN A 106 -10.15 -28.82 8.96
C ASN A 106 -10.97 -27.75 9.68
N THR A 107 -10.29 -26.88 10.41
CA THR A 107 -10.88 -25.68 11.01
C THR A 107 -10.04 -24.46 10.64
N ASN A 108 -9.77 -24.29 9.34
CA ASN A 108 -9.52 -22.97 8.82
C ASN A 108 -10.90 -22.33 8.57
N SER A 109 -11.51 -21.76 9.61
CA SER A 109 -12.64 -20.85 9.45
C SER A 109 -12.12 -19.57 8.80
N TYR A 110 -11.92 -19.64 7.48
CA TYR A 110 -11.63 -18.48 6.66
C TYR A 110 -12.89 -17.61 6.61
N TYR A 111 -13.00 -16.63 7.49
CA TYR A 111 -13.87 -15.49 7.24
C TYR A 111 -13.27 -14.69 6.09
N PHE A 112 -13.54 -15.11 4.85
CA PHE A 112 -13.31 -14.31 3.65
C PHE A 112 -14.36 -13.19 3.61
N ARG A 113 -14.25 -12.20 4.50
CA ARG A 113 -14.94 -10.92 4.33
C ARG A 113 -14.19 -10.15 3.25
N THR A 114 -14.48 -10.45 1.99
CA THR A 114 -14.01 -9.80 0.75
C THR A 114 -12.86 -8.79 0.98
N SER A 115 -11.64 -9.29 1.12
CA SER A 115 -10.41 -8.49 1.31
C SER A 115 -9.98 -7.79 0.02
N SER A 116 -10.94 -7.25 -0.75
CA SER A 116 -10.66 -6.64 -2.04
C SER A 116 -10.18 -5.21 -1.83
N ILE A 117 -8.96 -4.94 -2.28
CA ILE A 117 -8.31 -3.62 -2.20
C ILE A 117 -9.04 -2.58 -3.06
N ILE A 118 -9.68 -3.05 -4.14
CA ILE A 118 -10.52 -2.23 -5.03
C ILE A 118 -11.81 -1.81 -4.33
N LEU A 119 -12.35 -2.64 -3.42
CA LEU A 119 -13.57 -2.28 -2.68
C LEU A 119 -13.29 -1.23 -1.58
N SER A 120 -12.06 -1.15 -1.03
CA SER A 120 -11.66 -0.08 -0.08
C SER A 120 -11.77 1.30 -0.68
N SER A 121 -11.21 1.47 -1.88
CA SER A 121 -11.10 2.78 -2.52
C SER A 121 -12.49 3.34 -2.82
N LEU A 122 -13.43 2.47 -3.19
CA LEU A 122 -14.84 2.83 -3.40
C LEU A 122 -15.55 3.23 -2.10
N LEU A 123 -15.29 2.55 -0.98
CA LEU A 123 -15.91 2.86 0.32
C LEU A 123 -15.41 4.18 0.94
N SER A 124 -14.22 4.67 0.55
CA SER A 124 -13.72 5.99 0.94
C SER A 124 -14.36 7.15 0.15
N GLY A 125 -15.07 6.87 -0.95
CA GLY A 125 -15.66 7.86 -1.85
C GLY A 125 -17.01 8.43 -1.40
N SER A 126 -17.24 8.58 -0.09
CA SER A 126 -18.50 9.14 0.40
C SER A 126 -18.51 10.68 0.35
N VAL A 127 -19.14 11.19 -0.72
CA VAL A 127 -19.88 12.46 -0.81
C VAL A 127 -19.13 13.75 -0.49
N PHE A 128 -18.61 14.41 -1.54
CA PHE A 128 -18.80 15.87 -1.68
C PHE A 128 -19.33 16.12 -3.09
N ARG A 129 -20.62 16.43 -3.14
CA ARG A 129 -21.30 17.06 -4.26
C ARG A 129 -21.40 18.55 -3.95
#